data_AF-A0AAN6FZJ3-F1
#
_entry.id   AF-A0AAN6FZJ3-F1
#
_cell.length_a   1.000
_cell.length_b   1.000
_cell.length_c   1.000
_cell.angle_alpha   90.00
_cell.angle_beta   90.00
_cell.angle_gamma   90.00
#
_symmetry.space_group_name_H-M   'P 1'
#
loop_
_entity.id
_entity.type
_entity.pdbx_description
1 polymer ?
#
loop_
_entity_poly.entity_id
_entity_poly.type
_entity_poly.pdbx_seq_one_letter_code
_entity_poly.pdbx_strand_id
1 'polypeptide(L)'
;MGVFEFVQALLLAVPDRTNGDMNANPKAKQLVRLHGQDISHYPPDKPYSVSVSTCPLTLTRLPYIPAPNSPLLDPGTPHATTAPSTYSPHGTLLANWAARHAHQTVLQQHCAYWDPDSDGIVWPLDTWCGVRAWGWNIFLSALATCIIHAGLSYPSVPGGWLPDPFMRIWVRQVHKWSAVYLLLWPEDGVMRKEDVRRVFDGSIFQQKADEYAEKCAKQDRRRKAVMSKKSGY
;
A
#
# COMPACT_ATOMS: atom_id res chain seq x y z
N MET A 1 18.14 -6.23 -11.17
CA MET A 1 18.21 -6.48 -9.72
C MET A 1 18.41 -7.99 -9.53
N GLY A 2 19.45 -8.44 -8.82
CA GLY A 2 19.75 -9.87 -8.70
C GLY A 2 18.74 -10.61 -7.80
N VAL A 3 18.61 -11.93 -7.95
CA VAL A 3 17.75 -12.78 -7.10
C VAL A 3 18.06 -12.58 -5.62
N PHE A 4 19.34 -12.37 -5.29
CA PHE A 4 19.81 -12.11 -3.94
C PHE A 4 19.22 -10.81 -3.36
N GLU A 5 19.26 -9.71 -4.11
CA GLU A 5 18.67 -8.42 -3.71
C GLU A 5 17.14 -8.51 -3.55
N PHE A 6 16.48 -9.28 -4.42
CA PHE A 6 15.04 -9.51 -4.33
C PHE A 6 14.66 -10.34 -3.09
N VAL A 7 15.40 -11.41 -2.80
CA VAL A 7 15.21 -12.22 -1.59
C VAL A 7 15.50 -11.38 -0.34
N GLN A 8 16.52 -10.52 -0.38
CA GLN A 8 16.84 -9.61 0.72
C GLN A 8 15.75 -8.55 0.93
N ALA A 9 15.19 -7.99 -0.15
CA ALA A 9 14.02 -7.11 -0.08
C ALA A 9 12.77 -7.82 0.48
N LEU A 10 12.54 -9.08 0.08
CA LEU A 10 11.45 -9.89 0.60
C LEU A 10 11.63 -10.21 2.09
N LEU A 11 12.86 -10.53 2.50
CA LEU A 11 13.23 -10.76 3.90
C LEU A 11 13.11 -9.49 4.76
N LEU A 12 13.37 -8.31 4.20
CA LEU A 12 13.09 -7.03 4.84
C LEU A 12 11.58 -6.80 5.04
N ALA A 13 10.72 -7.40 4.22
CA ALA A 13 9.27 -7.35 4.38
C ALA A 13 8.72 -8.40 5.37
N VAL A 14 9.53 -9.39 5.78
CA VAL A 14 9.14 -10.38 6.81
C VAL A 14 9.02 -9.69 8.18
N PRO A 15 8.02 -10.07 9.02
CA PRO A 15 7.91 -9.60 10.40
C PRO A 15 9.18 -9.85 11.19
N ASP A 16 9.44 -8.97 12.16
CA ASP A 16 10.67 -8.95 12.94
C ASP A 16 11.00 -10.30 13.59
N ARG A 17 12.13 -10.90 13.20
CA ARG A 17 12.66 -12.13 13.81
C ARG A 17 13.38 -11.88 15.14
N THR A 18 13.64 -10.62 15.48
CA THR A 18 14.34 -10.23 16.72
C THR A 18 13.40 -9.97 17.89
N ASN A 19 12.09 -10.19 17.71
CA ASN A 19 11.09 -10.05 18.76
C ASN A 19 11.11 -8.67 19.46
N GLY A 20 11.53 -7.62 18.74
CA GLY A 20 11.64 -6.26 19.28
C GLY A 20 12.93 -5.92 20.00
N ASP A 21 14.02 -6.69 19.85
CA ASP A 21 15.32 -6.32 20.45
C ASP A 21 15.92 -5.06 19.80
N MET A 22 15.83 -3.94 20.51
CA MET A 22 16.36 -2.63 20.12
C MET A 22 17.88 -2.58 19.94
N ASN A 23 18.62 -3.52 20.54
CA ASN A 23 20.08 -3.56 20.46
C ASN A 23 20.61 -4.24 19.20
N ALA A 24 19.74 -4.95 18.47
CA ALA A 24 20.10 -5.66 17.25
C ALA A 24 20.32 -4.72 16.05
N ASN A 25 19.77 -3.49 16.08
CA ASN A 25 19.92 -2.51 15.01
C ASN A 25 20.74 -1.29 15.46
N PRO A 26 21.88 -0.96 14.82
CA PRO A 26 22.73 0.18 15.19
C PRO A 26 22.01 1.53 15.20
N LYS A 27 21.07 1.75 14.26
CA LYS A 27 20.31 3.01 14.13
C LYS A 27 19.25 3.13 15.24
N ALA A 28 18.55 2.04 15.54
CA ALA A 28 17.62 1.99 16.67
C ALA A 28 18.37 2.18 18.00
N LYS A 29 19.50 1.50 18.19
CA LYS A 29 20.38 1.67 19.35
C LYS A 29 20.88 3.10 19.51
N GLN A 30 21.21 3.78 18.42
CA GLN A 30 21.60 5.19 18.44
C GLN A 30 20.43 6.11 18.83
N LEU A 31 19.24 5.89 18.27
CA LEU A 31 18.04 6.67 18.60
C LEU A 31 17.58 6.45 20.06
N VAL A 32 17.62 5.21 20.56
CA VAL A 32 17.34 4.89 21.96
C VAL A 32 18.37 5.55 22.89
N ARG A 33 19.65 5.61 22.50
CA ARG A 33 20.68 6.36 23.24
C ARG A 33 20.45 7.87 23.25
N LEU A 34 19.99 8.43 22.13
CA LEU A 34 19.77 9.87 21.97
C LEU A 34 18.49 10.36 22.67
N HIS A 35 17.42 9.56 22.62
CA HIS A 35 16.09 9.98 23.08
C HIS A 35 15.58 9.24 24.34
N GLY A 36 16.25 8.17 24.78
CA GLY A 36 15.93 7.49 26.04
C GLY A 36 14.47 7.04 26.14
N GLN A 37 13.78 7.39 27.23
CA GLN A 37 12.35 7.08 27.44
C GLN A 37 11.40 7.94 26.58
N ASP A 38 11.90 8.98 25.90
CA ASP A 38 11.11 9.94 25.12
C ASP A 38 10.98 9.56 23.63
N ILE A 39 11.24 8.30 23.31
CA ILE A 39 11.03 7.67 21.99
C ILE A 39 9.59 7.89 21.50
N SER A 40 8.63 7.98 22.43
CA SER A 40 7.22 8.19 22.12
C SER A 40 6.92 9.59 21.56
N HIS A 41 7.87 10.52 21.57
CA HIS A 41 7.75 11.88 21.02
C HIS A 41 8.71 12.16 19.85
N TYR A 42 9.25 11.13 19.21
CA TYR A 42 10.09 11.31 18.03
C TYR A 42 9.26 11.44 16.74
N PRO A 43 9.58 12.37 15.82
CA PRO A 43 10.63 13.38 15.92
C PRO A 43 10.20 14.60 16.76
N PRO A 44 11.12 15.20 17.54
CA PRO A 44 10.80 16.19 18.57
C PRO A 44 10.28 17.53 18.03
N ASP A 45 10.50 17.81 16.74
CA ASP A 45 10.09 19.03 16.04
C ASP A 45 8.71 18.91 15.37
N LYS A 46 8.03 17.77 15.51
CA LYS A 46 6.72 17.51 14.89
C LYS A 46 5.62 17.34 15.94
N PRO A 47 4.37 17.72 15.62
CA PRO A 47 3.23 17.57 16.52
C PRO A 47 2.69 16.13 16.60
N TYR A 48 3.37 15.17 15.98
CA TYR A 48 2.98 13.77 15.92
C TYR A 48 4.19 12.87 16.18
N SER A 49 3.94 11.67 16.68
CA SER A 49 4.97 10.67 16.90
C SER A 49 4.95 9.60 15.82
N VAL A 50 6.14 9.16 15.41
CA VAL A 50 6.32 8.06 14.47
C VAL A 50 6.83 6.77 15.14
N SER A 51 7.03 6.80 16.45
CA SER A 51 7.48 5.63 17.22
C SER A 51 6.78 5.52 18.57
N VAL A 52 6.63 4.29 19.05
CA VAL A 52 6.02 4.01 20.36
C VAL A 52 6.94 3.09 21.13
N SER A 53 7.22 3.43 22.39
CA SER A 53 8.14 2.66 23.25
C SER A 53 7.72 1.20 23.46
N THR A 54 6.42 0.91 23.45
CA THR A 54 5.87 -0.44 23.55
C THR A 54 6.02 -1.26 22.27
N CYS A 55 6.33 -0.62 21.14
CA CYS A 55 6.57 -1.28 19.87
C CYS A 55 7.93 -0.86 19.27
N PRO A 56 9.03 -1.46 19.75
CA PRO A 56 10.40 -1.16 19.30
C PRO A 56 10.62 -1.18 17.79
N LEU A 57 9.86 -1.99 17.06
CA LEU A 57 9.95 -2.13 15.62
C LEU A 57 9.71 -0.80 14.88
N THR A 58 8.90 0.09 15.47
CA THR A 58 8.63 1.44 14.93
C THR A 58 9.87 2.32 14.86
N LEU A 59 10.87 2.09 15.73
CA LEU A 59 12.18 2.76 15.66
C LEU A 59 13.14 2.12 14.66
N THR A 60 13.10 0.79 14.57
CA THR A 60 13.97 0.04 13.64
C THR A 60 13.58 0.31 12.19
N ARG A 61 12.29 0.53 11.92
CA ARG A 61 11.71 0.80 10.60
C ARG A 61 10.99 2.15 10.59
N LEU A 62 11.72 3.22 10.88
CA LEU A 62 11.17 4.58 10.84
C LEU A 62 10.49 4.86 9.49
N PRO A 63 9.26 5.41 9.49
CA PRO A 63 8.65 5.89 8.27
C PRO A 63 9.45 7.06 7.69
N TYR A 64 9.23 7.36 6.42
CA TYR A 64 9.88 8.50 5.78
C TYR A 64 9.44 9.81 6.46
N ILE A 65 10.42 10.57 6.97
CA ILE A 65 10.21 11.91 7.53
C ILE A 65 10.88 12.89 6.56
N PRO A 66 10.13 13.78 5.90
CA PRO A 66 10.73 14.77 5.00
C PRO A 66 11.63 15.73 5.78
N ALA A 67 12.87 15.90 5.29
CA ALA A 67 13.77 16.93 5.79
C ALA A 67 13.21 18.34 5.46
N PRO A 68 13.58 19.38 6.21
CA PRO A 68 13.14 20.76 5.95
C PRO A 68 13.42 21.25 4.53
N ASN A 69 14.48 20.74 3.90
CA ASN A 69 14.91 21.04 2.52
C ASN A 69 14.67 19.85 1.57
N SER A 70 13.70 18.97 1.88
CA SER A 70 13.34 17.83 1.03
C SER A 70 13.02 18.31 -0.38
N PRO A 71 13.63 17.73 -1.43
CA PRO A 71 13.28 18.06 -2.81
C PRO A 71 11.88 17.52 -3.18
N LEU A 72 11.40 16.51 -2.46
CA LEU A 72 10.04 15.99 -2.59
C LEU A 72 9.08 16.86 -1.80
N LEU A 73 8.21 17.57 -2.52
CA LEU A 73 7.10 18.35 -1.98
C LEU A 73 5.96 17.42 -1.57
N ASP A 74 5.35 17.67 -0.41
CA ASP A 74 4.16 16.98 0.10
C ASP A 74 4.18 15.45 -0.10
N PRO A 75 5.13 14.72 0.52
CA PRO A 75 5.29 13.27 0.32
C PRO A 75 4.05 12.43 0.69
N GLY A 76 3.12 12.99 1.49
CA GLY A 76 1.85 12.37 1.83
C GLY A 76 0.71 12.65 0.83
N THR A 77 0.97 13.39 -0.25
CA THR A 77 -0.03 13.75 -1.25
C THR A 77 0.18 12.93 -2.52
N PRO A 78 -0.77 12.08 -2.93
CA PRO A 78 -0.67 11.36 -4.18
C PRO A 78 -0.93 12.31 -5.35
N HIS A 79 0.09 12.48 -6.19
CA HIS A 79 0.02 13.29 -7.41
C HIS A 79 -0.80 12.58 -8.50
N ALA A 80 -1.56 13.35 -9.29
CA ALA A 80 -2.45 12.79 -10.29
C ALA A 80 -1.72 12.19 -11.50
N THR A 81 -0.72 12.90 -12.02
CA THR A 81 -0.08 12.63 -13.32
C THR A 81 1.44 12.43 -13.22
N THR A 82 2.01 12.55 -12.02
CA THR A 82 3.44 12.38 -11.78
C THR A 82 3.64 11.44 -10.59
N ALA A 83 4.69 10.63 -10.64
CA ALA A 83 5.09 9.76 -9.53
C ALA A 83 6.44 10.25 -8.96
N PRO A 84 6.46 11.36 -8.21
CA PRO A 84 7.69 11.90 -7.68
C PRO A 84 8.25 11.04 -6.54
N SER A 85 9.57 11.07 -6.39
CA SER A 85 10.27 10.45 -5.27
C SER A 85 11.39 11.38 -4.80
N THR A 86 12.03 11.05 -3.68
CA THR A 86 13.22 11.78 -3.22
C THR A 86 14.35 11.78 -4.24
N TYR A 87 14.50 10.69 -5.00
CA TYR A 87 15.52 10.54 -6.04
C TYR A 87 15.11 11.15 -7.38
N SER A 88 13.80 11.19 -7.65
CA SER A 88 13.22 11.78 -8.85
C SER A 88 12.06 12.72 -8.49
N PRO A 89 12.34 13.94 -7.99
CA PRO A 89 11.32 14.86 -7.46
C PRO A 89 10.28 15.30 -8.50
N HIS A 90 10.63 15.22 -9.78
CA HIS A 90 9.76 15.55 -10.91
C HIS A 90 9.24 14.31 -11.64
N GLY A 91 9.37 13.12 -11.03
CA GLY A 91 8.95 11.85 -11.58
C GLY A 91 9.82 11.36 -12.75
N THR A 92 9.21 10.65 -13.69
CA THR A 92 9.88 10.03 -14.84
C THR A 92 10.13 11.03 -15.97
N LEU A 93 11.29 11.66 -15.96
CA LEU A 93 11.71 12.63 -16.98
C LEU A 93 12.36 11.99 -18.23
N LEU A 94 12.81 10.74 -18.13
CA LEU A 94 13.49 10.05 -19.23
C LEU A 94 12.58 9.96 -20.46
N ALA A 95 13.12 10.26 -21.65
CA ALA A 95 12.39 10.28 -22.92
C ALA A 95 11.09 11.10 -22.88
N ASN A 96 11.06 12.18 -22.10
CA ASN A 96 9.90 13.04 -21.88
C ASN A 96 8.63 12.26 -21.47
N TRP A 97 8.78 11.16 -20.72
CA TRP A 97 7.66 10.30 -20.35
C TRP A 97 6.56 11.06 -19.62
N ALA A 98 6.90 11.79 -18.54
CA ALA A 98 5.92 12.55 -17.77
C ALA A 98 5.15 13.58 -18.61
N ALA A 99 5.81 14.27 -19.54
CA ALA A 99 5.16 15.23 -20.42
C ALA A 99 4.21 14.53 -21.42
N ARG A 100 4.65 13.43 -22.04
CA ARG A 100 3.84 12.66 -23.00
C ARG A 100 2.59 12.06 -22.35
N HIS A 101 2.65 11.70 -21.07
CA HIS A 101 1.55 11.10 -20.34
C HIS A 101 0.87 12.04 -19.33
N ALA A 102 1.07 13.35 -19.45
CA ALA A 102 0.42 14.34 -18.59
C ALA A 102 -1.12 14.29 -18.66
N HIS A 103 -1.68 13.73 -19.73
CA HIS A 103 -3.11 13.51 -19.92
C HIS A 103 -3.64 12.24 -19.20
N GLN A 104 -2.75 11.44 -18.60
CA GLN A 104 -3.07 10.18 -17.93
C GLN A 104 -2.77 10.26 -16.43
N THR A 105 -3.60 9.61 -15.64
CA THR A 105 -3.31 9.35 -14.23
C THR A 105 -2.08 8.45 -14.07
N VAL A 106 -1.41 8.49 -12.91
CA VAL A 106 -0.27 7.58 -12.62
C VAL A 106 -0.66 6.10 -12.79
N LEU A 107 -1.89 5.72 -12.44
CA LEU A 107 -2.38 4.35 -12.66
C LEU A 107 -2.51 4.03 -14.16
N GLN A 108 -3.03 4.95 -14.97
CA GLN A 108 -3.10 4.78 -16.42
C GLN A 108 -1.70 4.72 -17.04
N GLN A 109 -0.74 5.52 -16.55
CA GLN A 109 0.67 5.45 -16.97
C GLN A 109 1.29 4.09 -16.61
N HIS A 110 0.97 3.55 -15.44
CA HIS A 110 1.39 2.21 -15.05
C HIS A 110 0.84 1.15 -16.00
N CYS A 111 -0.44 1.25 -16.37
CA CYS A 111 -1.03 0.32 -17.33
C CYS A 111 -0.42 0.48 -18.73
N ALA A 112 -0.21 1.71 -19.20
CA ALA A 112 0.42 1.99 -20.50
C ALA A 112 1.86 1.46 -20.60
N TYR A 113 2.56 1.30 -19.47
CA TYR A 113 3.86 0.63 -19.45
C TYR A 113 3.76 -0.87 -19.76
N TRP A 114 2.68 -1.52 -19.31
CA TRP A 114 2.45 -2.96 -19.46
C TRP A 114 1.67 -3.34 -20.72
N ASP A 115 1.07 -2.36 -21.40
CA ASP A 115 0.28 -2.48 -22.62
C ASP A 115 0.97 -1.69 -23.75
N PRO A 116 2.07 -2.23 -24.32
CA PRO A 116 2.93 -1.49 -25.25
C PRO A 116 2.28 -1.23 -26.61
N ASP A 117 1.34 -2.07 -27.04
CA ASP A 117 0.55 -1.92 -28.26
C ASP A 117 -0.75 -1.13 -28.06
N SER A 118 -1.08 -0.80 -26.80
CA SER A 118 -2.18 0.09 -26.41
C SER A 118 -3.56 -0.41 -26.85
N ASP A 119 -3.76 -1.73 -26.84
CA ASP A 119 -5.03 -2.36 -27.17
C ASP A 119 -5.99 -2.46 -25.97
N GLY A 120 -5.51 -2.09 -24.76
CA GLY A 120 -6.24 -2.15 -23.51
C GLY A 120 -6.20 -3.52 -22.83
N ILE A 121 -5.34 -4.43 -23.30
CA ILE A 121 -5.20 -5.80 -22.84
C ILE A 121 -3.73 -6.07 -22.54
N VAL A 122 -3.41 -6.38 -21.28
CA VAL A 122 -2.09 -6.87 -20.92
C VAL A 122 -2.07 -8.39 -21.06
N TRP A 123 -1.28 -8.89 -22.02
CA TRP A 123 -1.05 -10.30 -22.22
C TRP A 123 0.04 -10.85 -21.30
N PRO A 124 0.03 -12.15 -20.98
CA PRO A 124 1.14 -12.80 -20.27
C PRO A 124 2.50 -12.53 -20.90
N LEU A 125 2.54 -12.41 -22.23
CA LEU A 125 3.76 -12.11 -22.98
C LEU A 125 4.23 -10.66 -22.78
N ASP A 126 3.33 -9.69 -22.66
CA ASP A 126 3.70 -8.29 -22.38
C ASP A 126 4.31 -8.16 -21.00
N THR A 127 3.68 -8.78 -19.99
CA THR A 127 4.21 -8.86 -18.63
C THR A 127 5.56 -9.55 -18.62
N TRP A 128 5.70 -10.68 -19.34
CA TRP A 128 6.96 -11.38 -19.47
C TRP A 128 8.06 -10.48 -20.06
N CYS A 129 7.79 -9.81 -21.19
CA CYS A 129 8.73 -8.91 -21.83
C CYS A 129 9.10 -7.73 -20.91
N GLY A 130 8.13 -7.16 -20.19
CA GLY A 130 8.35 -6.07 -19.24
C GLY A 130 9.24 -6.46 -18.07
N VAL A 131 8.96 -7.59 -17.39
CA VAL A 131 9.82 -8.05 -16.28
C VAL A 131 11.20 -8.49 -16.77
N ARG A 132 11.31 -9.01 -18.00
CA ARG A 132 12.59 -9.31 -18.64
C ARG A 132 13.40 -8.05 -18.92
N ALA A 133 12.75 -6.95 -19.31
CA ALA A 133 13.39 -5.65 -19.49
C ALA A 133 13.93 -5.06 -18.17
N TRP A 134 13.37 -5.42 -17.01
CA TRP A 134 13.94 -5.07 -15.69
C TRP A 134 15.21 -5.86 -15.33
N GLY A 135 15.61 -6.81 -16.18
CA GLY A 135 16.78 -7.67 -15.96
C GLY A 135 16.52 -8.84 -15.01
N TRP A 136 15.26 -9.26 -14.84
CA TRP A 136 14.94 -10.46 -14.06
C TRP A 136 15.32 -11.71 -14.84
N ASN A 137 15.79 -12.76 -14.16
CA ASN A 137 16.12 -14.02 -14.83
C ASN A 137 14.86 -14.74 -15.36
N ILE A 138 15.07 -15.75 -16.21
CA ILE A 138 13.98 -16.46 -16.91
C ILE A 138 12.97 -17.13 -15.95
N PHE A 139 13.44 -17.73 -14.85
CA PHE A 139 12.59 -18.41 -13.88
C PHE A 139 11.78 -17.42 -13.03
N LEU A 140 12.43 -16.35 -12.55
CA LEU A 140 11.76 -15.29 -11.79
C LEU A 140 10.72 -14.56 -12.66
N SER A 141 11.04 -14.35 -13.94
CA SER A 141 10.11 -13.77 -14.90
C SER A 141 8.89 -14.67 -15.11
N ALA A 142 9.10 -15.99 -15.25
CA ALA A 142 8.00 -16.96 -15.41
C ALA A 142 7.09 -16.96 -14.19
N LEU A 143 7.70 -17.04 -13.02
CA LEU A 143 6.98 -17.07 -11.75
C LEU A 143 6.15 -15.79 -11.57
N ALA A 144 6.74 -14.62 -11.85
CA ALA A 144 6.07 -13.34 -11.75
C ALA A 144 4.89 -13.24 -12.71
N THR A 145 5.08 -13.59 -13.99
CA THR A 145 4.00 -13.63 -14.99
C THR A 145 2.86 -14.54 -14.51
N CYS A 146 3.16 -15.75 -14.02
CA CYS A 146 2.14 -16.65 -13.50
C CYS A 146 1.36 -16.04 -12.32
N ILE A 147 2.07 -15.49 -11.33
CA ILE A 147 1.43 -14.90 -10.13
C ILE A 147 0.56 -13.69 -10.51
N ILE A 148 1.12 -12.77 -11.31
CA ILE A 148 0.44 -11.57 -11.76
C ILE A 148 -0.82 -11.97 -12.50
N HIS A 149 -0.75 -12.82 -13.52
CA HIS A 149 -1.92 -13.15 -14.35
C HIS A 149 -2.94 -14.04 -13.64
N ALA A 150 -2.51 -14.96 -12.76
CA ALA A 150 -3.43 -15.77 -11.96
C ALA A 150 -4.24 -14.92 -10.97
N GLY A 151 -3.63 -13.88 -10.40
CA GLY A 151 -4.35 -12.88 -9.62
C GLY A 151 -5.20 -11.97 -10.50
N LEU A 152 -4.54 -11.29 -11.45
CA LEU A 152 -4.99 -10.14 -12.23
C LEU A 152 -6.09 -10.41 -13.25
N SER A 153 -6.07 -11.58 -13.86
CA SER A 153 -6.97 -11.86 -14.98
C SER A 153 -8.43 -11.89 -14.57
N TYR A 154 -8.81 -12.74 -13.60
CA TYR A 154 -10.22 -12.98 -13.27
C TYR A 154 -10.99 -11.72 -12.81
N PRO A 155 -10.50 -10.93 -11.83
CA PRO A 155 -11.16 -9.69 -11.41
C PRO A 155 -11.22 -8.59 -12.48
N SER A 156 -10.39 -8.68 -13.53
CA SER A 156 -10.40 -7.71 -14.63
C SER A 156 -11.39 -8.06 -15.75
N VAL A 157 -11.99 -9.27 -15.76
CA VAL A 157 -12.89 -9.70 -16.85
C VAL A 157 -14.12 -8.79 -16.95
N PRO A 158 -14.41 -8.20 -18.14
CA PRO A 158 -15.62 -7.40 -18.34
C PRO A 158 -16.88 -8.27 -18.25
N GLY A 159 -17.69 -8.08 -17.21
CA GLY A 159 -19.04 -8.63 -17.10
C GLY A 159 -19.16 -10.16 -17.00
N GLY A 160 -18.07 -10.87 -16.68
CA GLY A 160 -18.02 -12.33 -16.69
C GLY A 160 -17.91 -12.97 -15.30
N TRP A 161 -18.58 -14.12 -15.15
CA TRP A 161 -18.36 -15.10 -14.09
C TRP A 161 -17.29 -16.14 -14.46
N LEU A 162 -16.89 -16.18 -15.74
CA LEU A 162 -15.99 -17.18 -16.29
C LEU A 162 -14.57 -16.64 -16.36
N PRO A 163 -13.56 -17.40 -15.88
CA PRO A 163 -12.15 -17.01 -16.00
C PRO A 163 -11.71 -17.00 -17.46
N ASP A 164 -10.86 -16.02 -17.81
CA ASP A 164 -10.29 -15.91 -19.15
C ASP A 164 -9.26 -17.04 -19.37
N PRO A 165 -9.46 -17.95 -20.34
CA PRO A 165 -8.52 -19.04 -20.60
C PRO A 165 -7.14 -18.56 -21.06
N PHE A 166 -7.04 -17.33 -21.59
CA PHE A 166 -5.76 -16.73 -22.00
C PHE A 166 -5.10 -15.90 -20.89
N MET A 167 -5.70 -15.87 -19.69
CA MET A 167 -5.25 -15.12 -18.53
C MET A 167 -4.97 -13.63 -18.83
N ARG A 168 -5.74 -13.01 -19.73
CA ARG A 168 -5.57 -11.59 -20.07
C ARG A 168 -6.00 -10.69 -18.93
N ILE A 169 -5.36 -9.53 -18.83
CA ILE A 169 -5.72 -8.49 -17.86
C ILE A 169 -6.28 -7.29 -18.63
N TRP A 170 -7.53 -6.92 -18.33
CA TRP A 170 -8.21 -5.84 -19.04
C TRP A 170 -7.97 -4.50 -18.34
N VAL A 171 -7.20 -3.62 -18.98
CA VAL A 171 -6.77 -2.32 -18.41
C VAL A 171 -7.95 -1.46 -17.98
N ARG A 172 -9.03 -1.44 -18.80
CA ARG A 172 -10.25 -0.69 -18.48
C ARG A 172 -10.84 -1.08 -17.13
N GLN A 173 -10.61 -2.30 -16.66
CA GLN A 173 -11.18 -2.83 -15.43
C GLN A 173 -10.21 -2.89 -14.26
N VAL A 174 -8.94 -2.56 -14.46
CA VAL A 174 -7.88 -2.57 -13.43
C VAL A 174 -8.22 -1.73 -12.20
N HIS A 175 -9.00 -0.65 -12.35
CA HIS A 175 -9.45 0.15 -11.20
C HIS A 175 -10.33 -0.61 -10.19
N LYS A 176 -10.90 -1.77 -10.57
CA LYS A 176 -11.71 -2.63 -9.66
C LYS A 176 -10.86 -3.61 -8.85
N TRP A 177 -9.54 -3.54 -8.97
CA TRP A 177 -8.64 -4.51 -8.34
C TRP A 177 -8.71 -4.55 -6.82
N SER A 178 -8.64 -5.77 -6.29
CA SER A 178 -9.64 -6.31 -5.36
C SER A 178 -9.18 -6.49 -3.91
N ALA A 179 -7.93 -6.23 -3.55
CA ALA A 179 -7.50 -6.38 -2.14
C ALA A 179 -8.11 -5.29 -1.23
N VAL A 180 -8.03 -4.03 -1.65
CA VAL A 180 -8.70 -2.92 -0.94
C VAL A 180 -10.22 -3.05 -1.09
N TYR A 181 -10.71 -3.57 -2.21
CA TYR A 181 -12.15 -3.72 -2.47
C TYR A 181 -12.78 -4.79 -1.58
N LEU A 182 -12.09 -5.92 -1.39
CA LEU A 182 -12.49 -6.97 -0.45
C LEU A 182 -12.39 -6.50 1.01
N LEU A 183 -11.38 -5.68 1.35
CA LEU A 183 -11.21 -5.16 2.70
C LEU A 183 -12.24 -4.08 3.06
N LEU A 184 -12.56 -3.19 2.12
CA LEU A 184 -13.44 -2.04 2.35
C LEU A 184 -14.93 -2.34 2.15
N TRP A 185 -15.26 -3.35 1.32
CA TRP A 185 -16.61 -3.68 0.87
C TRP A 185 -17.57 -2.47 0.89
N PRO A 186 -17.39 -1.50 -0.03
CA PRO A 186 -18.25 -0.33 -0.09
C PRO A 186 -19.68 -0.73 -0.48
N GLU A 187 -20.69 -0.25 0.26
CA GLU A 187 -22.10 -0.61 0.03
C GLU A 187 -22.65 -0.09 -1.32
N ASP A 188 -22.09 1.01 -1.83
CA ASP A 188 -22.43 1.58 -3.14
C ASP A 188 -21.66 0.96 -4.31
N GLY A 189 -20.72 0.05 -4.03
CA GLY A 189 -19.86 -0.56 -5.05
C GLY A 189 -18.93 0.45 -5.73
N VAL A 190 -18.67 1.61 -5.13
CA VAL A 190 -17.79 2.63 -5.68
C VAL A 190 -16.75 3.03 -4.65
N MET A 191 -15.51 2.59 -4.87
CA MET A 191 -14.39 3.01 -4.05
C MET A 191 -13.90 4.40 -4.49
N ARG A 192 -13.92 5.38 -3.58
CA ARG A 192 -13.45 6.73 -3.88
C ARG A 192 -11.94 6.80 -3.66
N LYS A 193 -11.27 7.75 -4.34
CA LYS A 193 -9.82 8.01 -4.15
C LYS A 193 -9.48 8.22 -2.67
N GLU A 194 -10.39 8.85 -1.95
CA GLU A 194 -10.24 9.11 -0.53
C GLU A 194 -10.27 7.82 0.30
N ASP A 195 -11.10 6.83 -0.02
CA ASP A 195 -11.17 5.57 0.74
C ASP A 195 -9.87 4.76 0.59
N VAL A 196 -9.29 4.76 -0.61
CA VAL A 196 -7.96 4.19 -0.86
C VAL A 196 -6.90 4.92 -0.05
N ARG A 197 -6.92 6.26 -0.07
CA ARG A 197 -5.99 7.09 0.71
C ARG A 197 -6.10 6.76 2.20
N ARG A 198 -7.31 6.64 2.75
CA ARG A 198 -7.57 6.31 4.16
C ARG A 198 -7.03 4.96 4.59
N VAL A 199 -7.02 3.99 3.67
CA VAL A 199 -6.41 2.67 3.93
C VAL A 199 -4.89 2.78 3.99
N PHE A 200 -4.28 3.54 3.09
CA PHE A 200 -2.82 3.68 3.06
C PHE A 200 -2.28 4.59 4.17
N ASP A 201 -3.01 5.63 4.57
CA ASP A 201 -2.60 6.52 5.66
C ASP A 201 -3.09 6.06 7.05
N GLY A 202 -3.92 5.02 7.10
CA GLY A 202 -4.44 4.42 8.33
C GLY A 202 -5.59 5.20 8.99
N SER A 203 -6.01 6.34 8.44
CA SER A 203 -7.12 7.13 9.02
C SER A 203 -8.47 6.40 8.98
N ILE A 204 -8.61 5.35 8.17
CA ILE A 204 -9.79 4.48 8.21
C ILE A 204 -10.00 3.80 9.56
N PHE A 205 -8.94 3.56 10.33
CA PHE A 205 -9.05 2.95 11.65
C PHE A 205 -9.83 3.82 12.61
N GLN A 206 -9.74 5.16 12.50
CA GLN A 206 -10.53 6.06 13.33
C GLN A 206 -12.03 5.81 13.13
N GLN A 207 -12.47 5.79 11.87
CA GLN A 207 -13.87 5.55 11.54
C GLN A 207 -14.34 4.18 12.07
N LYS A 208 -13.54 3.13 11.88
CA LYS A 208 -13.91 1.78 12.34
C LYS A 208 -13.87 1.61 13.86
N ALA A 209 -12.94 2.29 14.53
CA ALA A 209 -12.87 2.31 15.99
C ALA A 209 -14.08 3.02 16.60
N ASP A 210 -14.49 4.17 16.04
CA ASP A 210 -15.67 4.91 16.49
C ASP A 210 -16.96 4.11 16.25
N GLU A 211 -17.14 3.53 15.05
CA GLU A 211 -18.26 2.63 14.74
C GLU A 211 -18.34 1.44 15.72
N TYR A 212 -17.18 0.87 16.09
CA TYR A 212 -17.10 -0.22 17.05
C TYR A 212 -17.48 0.23 18.47
N ALA A 213 -16.95 1.36 18.92
CA ALA A 213 -17.24 1.93 20.25
C ALA A 213 -18.75 2.24 20.41
N GLU A 214 -19.39 2.80 19.38
CA GLU A 214 -20.83 3.03 19.38
C GLU A 214 -21.66 1.74 19.47
N LYS A 215 -21.26 0.70 18.72
CA LYS A 215 -21.92 -0.61 18.75
C LYS A 215 -21.83 -1.22 20.14
N CYS A 216 -20.65 -1.20 20.77
CA CYS A 216 -20.46 -1.65 22.15
C CYS A 216 -21.35 -0.87 23.13
N ALA A 217 -21.41 0.45 23.01
CA ALA A 217 -22.26 1.29 23.87
C ALA A 217 -23.77 1.03 23.68
N LYS A 218 -24.22 0.75 22.46
CA LYS A 218 -25.62 0.34 22.18
C LYS A 218 -25.91 -1.04 22.78
N GLN A 219 -24.97 -1.98 22.67
CA GLN A 219 -25.12 -3.34 23.17
C GLN A 219 -25.16 -3.39 24.71
N ASP A 220 -24.33 -2.58 25.38
CA ASP A 220 -24.37 -2.42 26.84
C ASP A 220 -25.70 -1.82 27.33
N ARG A 221 -26.19 -0.76 26.66
CA ARG A 221 -27.51 -0.18 26.95
C ARG A 221 -28.64 -1.19 26.80
N ARG A 222 -28.62 -2.01 25.73
CA ARG A 222 -29.61 -3.07 25.52
C ARG A 222 -29.54 -4.15 26.60
N ARG A 223 -28.33 -4.55 27.01
CA ARG A 223 -28.11 -5.55 28.07
C ARG A 223 -28.66 -5.07 29.42
N LYS A 224 -28.40 -3.81 29.79
CA LYS A 224 -28.93 -3.18 31.01
C LYS A 224 -30.47 -3.10 31.01
N ALA A 225 -31.07 -2.73 29.87
CA ALA A 225 -32.53 -2.71 29.73
C ALA A 225 -33.17 -4.10 29.90
N VAL A 226 -32.54 -5.16 29.37
CA VAL A 226 -33.02 -6.54 29.55
C VAL A 226 -32.90 -7.01 31.00
N MET A 227 -31.81 -6.67 31.70
CA MET A 227 -31.62 -7.02 33.11
C MET A 227 -32.61 -6.29 34.03
N SER A 228 -32.88 -5.00 33.78
CA SER A 228 -33.90 -4.24 34.51
C SER A 228 -35.30 -4.84 34.33
N LYS A 229 -35.66 -5.29 33.12
CA LYS A 229 -36.93 -5.98 32.85
C LYS A 229 -37.05 -7.34 33.56
N LYS A 230 -35.95 -8.04 33.79
CA LYS A 230 -35.92 -9.34 34.51
C LYS A 230 -35.96 -9.20 36.03
N SER A 231 -35.51 -8.07 36.59
CA SER A 231 -35.50 -7.81 38.03
C SER A 231 -36.80 -7.20 38.56
N GLY A 232 -37.74 -6.84 37.69
CA GLY A 232 -39.03 -6.22 38.02
C GLY A 232 -40.22 -7.19 38.07
N TYR A 233 -39.96 -8.50 38.11
CA TYR A 233 -40.95 -9.56 38.35
C TYR A 233 -40.64 -10.29 39.65
#